data_AF-A0A4P7WXD5-F1
#
_entry.id   AF-A0A4P7WXD5-F1
#
_cell.length_a   1.000
_cell.length_b   1.000
_cell.length_c   1.000
_cell.angle_alpha   90.00
_cell.angle_beta   90.00
_cell.angle_gamma   90.00
#
_symmetry.space_group_name_H-M   'P 1'
#
loop_
_entity.id
_entity.type
_entity.pdbx_description
1 polymer ?
#
loop_
_entity_poly.entity_id
_entity_poly.type
_entity_poly.pdbx_seq_one_letter_code
_entity_poly.pdbx_strand_id
1 'polypeptide(L)'
;MKQILSILIFLFSITIYSQNFVNLNCEMGFEKIQVETKPEEQVSYKTIYSQKVYGKESFEFSQGIIVIKNINDQISQNEIIEIIGRIAVNKKFIKIIALQSCDAGELYLQQTELTSEQKNYLSENLIVEMDIDLLKSLSKKEKKKQRKKRDLIETVSKKSCDKLSQLNKKDFTREQFTQIVSALSAEYAEKTMNVYEMSFEESAGIFVTDMTNYLFSNCGALKKLMQ
;
A
#
# COMPACT_ATOMS: atom_id res chain seq x y z
N MET A 1 -6.25 -12.97 28.39
CA MET A 1 -5.53 -11.69 28.18
C MET A 1 -4.01 -11.84 28.11
N LYS A 2 -3.31 -12.41 29.12
CA LYS A 2 -1.83 -12.54 29.09
C LYS A 2 -1.27 -13.31 27.88
N GLN A 3 -1.92 -14.40 27.44
CA GLN A 3 -1.47 -15.17 26.26
C GLN A 3 -1.66 -14.41 24.93
N ILE A 4 -2.73 -13.63 24.78
CA ILE A 4 -2.98 -12.80 23.59
C ILE A 4 -1.95 -11.66 23.49
N LEU A 5 -1.59 -11.07 24.65
CA LEU A 5 -0.58 -10.02 24.72
C LEU A 5 0.82 -10.53 24.30
N SER A 6 1.19 -11.75 24.70
CA SER A 6 2.46 -12.38 24.30
C SER A 6 2.52 -12.68 22.80
N ILE A 7 1.41 -13.10 22.17
CA ILE A 7 1.35 -13.35 20.72
C ILE A 7 1.48 -12.04 19.92
N LEU A 8 0.86 -10.96 20.38
CA LEU A 8 0.97 -9.64 19.74
C LEU A 8 2.39 -9.08 19.76
N ILE A 9 3.13 -9.27 20.86
CA ILE A 9 4.54 -8.85 20.97
C ILE A 9 5.42 -9.64 19.99
N PHE A 10 5.18 -10.95 19.82
CA PHE A 10 5.91 -11.78 18.86
C PHE A 10 5.61 -11.41 17.40
N LEU A 11 4.36 -11.06 17.08
CA LEU A 11 3.98 -10.57 15.75
C LEU A 11 4.60 -9.19 15.43
N PHE A 12 4.83 -8.36 16.45
CA PHE A 12 5.45 -7.04 16.30
C PHE A 12 6.93 -7.07 15.89
N SER A 13 7.65 -8.14 16.21
CA SER A 13 9.05 -8.32 15.80
C SER A 13 9.22 -8.49 14.29
N ILE A 14 8.16 -8.84 13.55
CA ILE A 14 8.27 -9.30 12.16
C ILE A 14 7.79 -8.28 11.12
N THR A 15 7.00 -7.26 11.45
CA THR A 15 6.48 -6.34 10.40
C THR A 15 6.45 -4.87 10.81
N ILE A 16 7.64 -4.27 10.94
CA ILE A 16 7.83 -2.88 10.54
C ILE A 16 8.64 -2.94 9.26
N TYR A 17 8.16 -2.33 8.18
CA TYR A 17 8.69 -2.37 6.82
C TYR A 17 8.17 -3.49 5.91
N SER A 18 6.97 -3.26 5.38
CA SER A 18 6.67 -3.59 3.97
C SER A 18 5.38 -2.86 3.56
N GLN A 19 5.41 -1.53 3.55
CA GLN A 19 4.35 -0.76 2.88
C GLN A 19 4.75 -0.29 1.50
N ASN A 20 6.05 -0.12 1.30
CA ASN A 20 6.65 0.12 0.01
C ASN A 20 7.32 -1.20 -0.36
N PHE A 21 6.64 -2.00 -1.18
CA PHE A 21 7.33 -3.10 -1.84
C PHE A 21 8.13 -2.47 -2.98
N VAL A 22 9.43 -2.29 -2.77
CA VAL A 22 10.35 -1.88 -3.83
C VAL A 22 11.02 -3.14 -4.35
N ASN A 23 10.70 -3.53 -5.58
CA ASN A 23 11.34 -4.64 -6.26
C ASN A 23 11.83 -4.20 -7.64
N LEU A 24 13.07 -3.73 -7.65
CA LEU A 24 13.74 -3.23 -8.84
C LEU A 24 14.39 -4.34 -9.67
N ASN A 25 14.38 -5.61 -9.20
CA ASN A 25 14.90 -6.70 -10.00
C ASN A 25 13.98 -6.94 -11.21
N CYS A 26 14.40 -6.58 -12.41
CA CYS A 26 13.56 -6.73 -13.60
C CYS A 26 13.96 -7.86 -14.54
N GLU A 27 14.75 -8.80 -14.03
CA GLU A 27 15.08 -10.03 -14.73
C GLU A 27 14.00 -11.09 -14.52
N MET A 28 13.33 -11.08 -13.37
CA MET A 28 12.37 -12.12 -12.97
C MET A 28 11.08 -11.56 -12.36
N GLY A 29 10.04 -12.42 -12.33
CA GLY A 29 8.79 -12.14 -11.62
C GLY A 29 7.79 -11.27 -12.39
N PHE A 30 7.83 -11.31 -13.72
CA PHE A 30 6.79 -10.71 -14.55
C PHE A 30 5.55 -11.60 -14.59
N GLU A 31 4.39 -11.00 -14.33
CA GLU A 31 3.08 -11.59 -14.51
C GLU A 31 2.64 -11.38 -15.97
N LYS A 32 1.84 -12.29 -16.52
CA LYS A 32 1.27 -12.15 -17.86
C LYS A 32 -0.19 -11.76 -17.77
N ILE A 33 -0.62 -10.87 -18.66
CA ILE A 33 -2.02 -10.49 -18.82
C ILE A 33 -2.39 -10.55 -20.30
N GLN A 34 -3.54 -11.15 -20.60
CA GLN A 34 -4.05 -11.30 -21.96
C GLN A 34 -4.74 -10.02 -22.44
N VAL A 35 -4.56 -9.70 -23.71
CA VAL A 35 -5.34 -8.68 -24.42
C VAL A 35 -6.76 -9.21 -24.61
N GLU A 36 -7.78 -8.44 -24.24
CA GLU A 36 -9.17 -8.92 -24.22
C GLU A 36 -9.73 -9.11 -25.64
N THR A 37 -9.37 -8.21 -26.55
CA THR A 37 -9.71 -8.26 -27.98
C THR A 37 -8.92 -9.31 -28.76
N LYS A 38 -7.77 -9.73 -28.24
CA LYS A 38 -6.82 -10.65 -28.90
C LYS A 38 -6.22 -11.64 -27.90
N PRO A 39 -6.92 -12.73 -27.58
CA PRO A 39 -6.54 -13.66 -26.49
C PRO A 39 -5.17 -14.32 -26.66
N GLU A 40 -4.66 -14.39 -27.90
CA GLU A 40 -3.33 -14.93 -28.23
C GLU A 40 -2.20 -13.95 -27.89
N GLU A 41 -2.48 -12.65 -27.82
CA GLU A 41 -1.52 -11.62 -27.46
C GLU A 41 -1.45 -11.46 -25.93
N GLN A 42 -0.23 -11.37 -25.39
CA GLN A 42 0.01 -11.25 -23.96
C GLN A 42 1.05 -10.18 -23.67
N VAL A 43 0.74 -9.35 -22.70
CA VAL A 43 1.66 -8.34 -22.17
C VAL A 43 2.24 -8.87 -20.86
N SER A 44 3.53 -8.66 -20.67
CA SER A 44 4.22 -9.01 -19.43
C SER A 44 4.34 -7.76 -18.57
N TYR A 45 3.93 -7.81 -17.31
CA TYR A 45 4.02 -6.68 -16.40
C TYR A 45 4.59 -7.07 -15.04
N LYS A 46 5.17 -6.11 -14.34
CA LYS A 46 5.65 -6.29 -12.97
C LYS A 46 5.34 -5.06 -12.14
N THR A 47 4.76 -5.25 -10.96
CA THR A 47 4.68 -4.19 -9.94
C THR A 47 6.04 -4.03 -9.29
N ILE A 48 6.70 -2.90 -9.52
CA ILE A 48 8.01 -2.57 -8.94
C ILE A 48 7.88 -1.69 -7.69
N TYR A 49 6.74 -1.01 -7.55
CA TYR A 49 6.38 -0.21 -6.40
C TYR A 49 4.89 -0.33 -6.10
N SER A 50 4.54 -0.40 -4.83
CA SER A 50 3.18 -0.28 -4.35
C SER A 50 3.19 0.37 -2.98
N GLN A 51 2.34 1.37 -2.77
CA GLN A 51 2.15 2.05 -1.50
C GLN A 51 0.67 2.20 -1.20
N LYS A 52 0.24 1.72 -0.02
CA LYS A 52 -1.14 1.93 0.44
C LYS A 52 -1.47 3.42 0.59
N VAL A 53 -2.65 3.80 0.13
CA VAL A 53 -3.21 5.14 0.32
C VAL A 53 -4.30 5.08 1.37
N TYR A 54 -4.04 5.74 2.48
CA TYR A 54 -4.99 5.89 3.57
C TYR A 54 -5.83 7.15 3.36
N GLY A 55 -6.88 7.00 2.57
CA GLY A 55 -7.81 8.07 2.24
C GLY A 55 -9.10 8.02 3.06
N LYS A 56 -9.91 9.09 2.95
CA LYS A 56 -11.24 9.13 3.56
C LYS A 56 -12.13 7.96 3.11
N GLU A 57 -11.90 7.39 1.93
CA GLU A 57 -12.89 6.51 1.31
C GLU A 57 -12.52 5.01 1.35
N SER A 58 -11.23 4.67 1.51
CA SER A 58 -10.76 3.28 1.59
C SER A 58 -9.36 3.17 2.19
N PHE A 59 -9.08 2.02 2.81
CA PHE A 59 -7.79 1.61 3.40
C PHE A 59 -7.19 0.40 2.67
N GLU A 60 -7.83 0.00 1.56
CA GLU A 60 -7.50 -1.18 0.76
C GLU A 60 -6.83 -0.82 -0.56
N PHE A 61 -6.73 0.47 -0.88
CA PHE A 61 -6.20 0.95 -2.13
C PHE A 61 -4.74 1.36 -2.01
N SER A 62 -4.05 1.29 -3.15
CA SER A 62 -2.65 1.69 -3.25
C SER A 62 -2.41 2.61 -4.45
N GLN A 63 -1.27 3.27 -4.46
CA GLN A 63 -0.65 3.75 -5.70
C GLN A 63 0.38 2.70 -6.12
N GLY A 64 0.52 2.47 -7.42
CA GLY A 64 1.46 1.49 -7.94
C GLY A 64 2.30 2.04 -9.08
N ILE A 65 3.55 1.58 -9.17
CA ILE A 65 4.38 1.72 -10.37
C ILE A 65 4.58 0.33 -10.94
N ILE A 66 4.29 0.20 -12.23
CA ILE A 66 4.47 -1.03 -12.98
C ILE A 66 5.46 -0.82 -14.11
N VAL A 67 6.16 -1.89 -14.46
CA VAL A 67 6.96 -1.98 -15.68
C VAL A 67 6.29 -2.96 -16.61
N ILE A 68 6.17 -2.56 -17.86
CA ILE A 68 5.53 -3.34 -18.92
C ILE A 68 6.56 -3.71 -19.97
N LYS A 69 6.60 -5.00 -20.30
CA LYS A 69 7.43 -5.59 -21.34
C LYS A 69 6.57 -6.28 -22.39
N ASN A 70 7.17 -6.51 -23.55
CA ASN A 70 6.57 -7.25 -24.68
C ASN A 70 5.31 -6.58 -25.23
N ILE A 71 5.29 -5.23 -25.26
CA ILE A 71 4.34 -4.49 -26.07
C ILE A 71 4.82 -4.66 -27.51
N ASN A 72 4.11 -5.47 -28.31
CA ASN A 72 4.41 -5.63 -29.73
C ASN A 72 3.71 -4.52 -30.54
N ASP A 73 4.12 -4.33 -31.79
CA ASP A 73 3.52 -3.33 -32.70
C ASP A 73 2.05 -3.65 -33.08
N GLN A 74 1.54 -4.81 -32.68
CA GLN A 74 0.17 -5.24 -32.97
C GLN A 74 -0.83 -4.73 -31.92
N ILE A 75 -0.37 -4.39 -30.71
CA ILE A 75 -1.23 -3.85 -29.64
C ILE A 75 -1.31 -2.34 -29.78
N SER A 76 -2.52 -1.83 -29.99
CA SER A 76 -2.77 -0.38 -30.07
C SER A 76 -2.58 0.32 -28.72
N GLN A 77 -2.34 1.63 -28.74
CA GLN A 77 -2.22 2.42 -27.51
C GLN A 77 -3.47 2.33 -26.61
N ASN A 78 -4.67 2.25 -27.21
CA ASN A 78 -5.90 2.09 -26.45
C ASN A 78 -5.96 0.73 -25.75
N GLU A 79 -5.56 -0.36 -26.42
CA GLU A 79 -5.48 -1.68 -25.81
C GLU A 79 -4.44 -1.72 -24.67
N ILE A 80 -3.30 -1.02 -24.82
CA ILE A 80 -2.32 -0.87 -23.74
C ILE A 80 -2.95 -0.19 -22.52
N ILE A 81 -3.68 0.91 -22.73
CA ILE A 81 -4.35 1.64 -21.64
C ILE A 81 -5.40 0.77 -20.94
N GLU A 82 -6.20 -0.01 -21.70
CA GLU A 82 -7.17 -0.94 -21.14
C GLU A 82 -6.51 -2.03 -20.30
N ILE A 83 -5.40 -2.60 -20.77
CA ILE A 83 -4.60 -3.60 -20.03
C ILE A 83 -4.10 -3.01 -18.71
N ILE A 84 -3.58 -1.78 -18.74
CA ILE A 84 -3.07 -1.07 -17.55
C ILE A 84 -4.21 -0.81 -16.57
N GLY A 85 -5.37 -0.37 -17.07
CA GLY A 85 -6.58 -0.20 -16.26
C GLY A 85 -7.00 -1.51 -15.57
N ARG A 86 -6.98 -2.63 -16.30
CA ARG A 86 -7.27 -3.96 -15.73
C ARG A 86 -6.26 -4.38 -14.68
N ILE A 87 -4.96 -4.16 -14.91
CA ILE A 87 -3.91 -4.40 -13.90
C ILE A 87 -4.22 -3.60 -12.64
N ALA A 88 -4.53 -2.32 -12.79
CA ALA A 88 -4.80 -1.45 -11.65
C ALA A 88 -6.04 -1.86 -10.86
N VAL A 89 -7.14 -2.25 -11.53
CA VAL A 89 -8.33 -2.79 -10.85
C VAL A 89 -7.97 -4.06 -10.08
N ASN A 90 -7.26 -5.00 -10.70
CA ASN A 90 -6.87 -6.26 -10.09
C ASN A 90 -5.94 -6.07 -8.87
N LYS A 91 -5.00 -5.12 -8.95
CA LYS A 91 -4.05 -4.80 -7.88
C LYS A 91 -4.59 -3.75 -6.89
N LYS A 92 -5.81 -3.26 -7.09
CA LYS A 92 -6.45 -2.19 -6.30
C LYS A 92 -5.67 -0.87 -6.29
N PHE A 93 -5.10 -0.49 -7.43
CA PHE A 93 -4.41 0.79 -7.60
C PHE A 93 -5.39 1.90 -7.97
N ILE A 94 -5.49 2.92 -7.12
CA ILE A 94 -6.22 4.17 -7.43
C ILE A 94 -5.38 5.15 -8.26
N LYS A 95 -4.07 4.92 -8.32
CA LYS A 95 -3.15 5.60 -9.21
C LYS A 95 -2.14 4.58 -9.69
N ILE A 96 -1.91 4.53 -11.00
CA ILE A 96 -0.91 3.65 -11.60
C ILE A 96 -0.03 4.44 -12.57
N ILE A 97 1.29 4.24 -12.44
CA ILE A 97 2.29 4.75 -13.38
C ILE A 97 2.89 3.54 -14.09
N ALA A 98 2.84 3.53 -15.41
CA ALA A 98 3.36 2.45 -16.22
C ALA A 98 4.58 2.91 -17.02
N LEU A 99 5.66 2.14 -16.93
CA LEU A 99 6.96 2.46 -17.52
C LEU A 99 7.42 1.31 -18.44
N GLN A 100 8.21 1.64 -19.45
CA GLN A 100 8.79 0.65 -20.38
C GLN A 100 10.03 -0.05 -19.80
N SER A 101 10.75 0.62 -18.91
CA SER A 101 12.00 0.11 -18.34
C SER A 101 12.05 0.25 -16.83
N CYS A 102 12.92 -0.55 -16.20
CA CYS A 102 13.14 -0.48 -14.77
C CYS A 102 14.07 0.64 -14.37
N ASP A 103 15.02 1.02 -15.24
CA ASP A 103 15.84 2.22 -15.05
C ASP A 103 14.95 3.46 -14.94
N ALA A 104 13.89 3.56 -15.75
CA ALA A 104 12.88 4.60 -15.61
C ALA A 104 12.14 4.51 -14.27
N GLY A 105 11.83 3.29 -13.81
CA GLY A 105 11.24 3.04 -12.50
C GLY A 105 12.13 3.48 -11.34
N GLU A 106 13.43 3.22 -11.44
CA GLU A 106 14.43 3.68 -10.47
C GLU A 106 14.50 5.21 -10.46
N LEU A 107 14.58 5.85 -11.62
CA LEU A 107 14.58 7.30 -11.75
C LEU A 107 13.29 7.92 -11.19
N TYR A 108 12.12 7.30 -11.41
CA TYR A 108 10.86 7.78 -10.85
C TYR A 108 10.83 7.71 -9.33
N LEU A 109 11.47 6.69 -8.75
CA LEU A 109 11.52 6.49 -7.30
C LEU A 109 12.63 7.30 -6.62
N GLN A 110 13.57 7.89 -7.37
CA GLN A 110 14.59 8.77 -6.81
C GLN A 110 13.94 10.00 -6.16
N GLN A 111 14.31 10.28 -4.92
CA GLN A 111 13.84 11.44 -4.14
C GLN A 111 14.74 12.67 -4.28
N THR A 112 15.67 12.64 -5.25
CA THR A 112 16.63 13.70 -5.54
C THR A 112 16.29 14.39 -6.86
N GLU A 113 16.85 15.58 -7.07
CA GLU A 113 16.64 16.32 -8.32
C GLU A 113 17.29 15.60 -9.52
N LEU A 114 16.48 15.23 -10.51
CA LEU A 114 16.93 14.58 -11.73
C LEU A 114 17.60 15.58 -12.69
N THR A 115 18.67 15.14 -13.34
CA THR A 115 19.29 15.87 -14.46
C THR A 115 18.34 15.98 -15.65
N SER A 116 18.60 16.90 -16.58
CA SER A 116 17.80 17.06 -17.80
C SER A 116 17.75 15.78 -18.64
N GLU A 117 18.87 15.06 -18.74
CA GLU A 117 18.94 13.79 -19.47
C GLU A 117 18.06 12.71 -18.82
N GLN A 118 18.10 12.58 -17.49
CA GLN A 118 17.25 11.64 -16.75
C GLN A 118 15.77 11.99 -16.86
N LYS A 119 15.41 13.28 -16.85
CA LYS A 119 14.03 13.73 -17.06
C LYS A 119 13.52 13.37 -18.46
N ASN A 120 14.35 13.57 -19.49
CA ASN A 120 14.01 13.20 -20.86
C ASN A 120 13.83 11.69 -20.99
N TYR A 121 14.78 10.91 -20.48
CA TYR A 121 14.70 9.44 -20.48
C TYR A 121 13.42 8.94 -19.78
N LEU A 122 13.09 9.51 -18.61
CA LEU A 122 11.87 9.16 -17.89
C LEU A 122 10.61 9.49 -18.70
N SER A 123 10.58 10.66 -19.36
CA SER A 123 9.47 11.07 -20.20
C SER A 123 9.29 10.16 -21.43
N GLU A 124 10.38 9.69 -22.04
CA GLU A 124 10.34 8.79 -23.19
C GLU A 124 9.92 7.37 -22.81
N ASN A 125 10.23 6.94 -21.58
CA ASN A 125 9.88 5.61 -21.07
C ASN A 125 8.54 5.58 -20.31
N LEU A 126 7.88 6.71 -20.11
CA LEU A 126 6.55 6.79 -19.52
C LEU A 126 5.50 6.34 -20.53
N ILE A 127 4.80 5.24 -20.23
CA ILE A 127 3.69 4.76 -21.06
C ILE A 127 2.43 5.57 -20.73
N VAL A 128 2.07 5.60 -19.45
CA VAL A 128 0.90 6.33 -18.96
C VAL A 128 0.99 6.54 -17.45
N GLU A 129 0.44 7.67 -17.00
CA GLU A 129 0.07 7.91 -15.61
C GLU A 129 -1.45 8.10 -15.56
N MET A 130 -2.14 7.32 -14.74
CA MET A 130 -3.60 7.38 -14.66
C MET A 130 -4.13 7.24 -13.24
N ASP A 131 -5.17 8.03 -12.95
CA ASP A 131 -5.98 7.92 -11.74
C ASP A 131 -7.23 7.08 -12.01
N ILE A 132 -7.58 6.20 -11.09
CA ILE A 132 -8.65 5.23 -11.24
C ILE A 132 -9.59 5.31 -10.05
N ASP A 133 -10.86 5.59 -10.35
CA ASP A 133 -11.92 5.60 -9.35
C ASP A 133 -12.40 4.18 -9.04
N LEU A 134 -11.62 3.48 -8.22
CA LEU A 134 -11.97 2.14 -7.74
C LEU A 134 -13.17 2.16 -6.79
N LEU A 135 -13.60 3.30 -6.26
CA LEU A 135 -14.78 3.34 -5.40
C LEU A 135 -16.04 3.11 -6.20
N LYS A 136 -16.09 3.55 -7.46
CA LYS A 136 -17.25 3.28 -8.33
C LYS A 136 -17.44 1.79 -8.61
N SER A 137 -16.37 1.01 -8.66
CA SER A 137 -16.46 -0.44 -8.92
C SER A 137 -16.89 -1.26 -7.71
N LEU A 138 -16.82 -0.71 -6.49
CA LEU A 138 -17.24 -1.42 -5.28
C LEU A 138 -18.76 -1.48 -5.11
N SER A 139 -19.26 -2.66 -4.75
CA SER A 139 -20.62 -2.85 -4.29
C SER A 139 -20.90 -2.09 -2.99
N LYS A 140 -22.19 -1.84 -2.69
CA LYS A 140 -22.62 -1.24 -1.41
C LYS A 140 -22.10 -2.03 -0.20
N LYS A 141 -22.03 -3.37 -0.31
CA LYS A 141 -21.53 -4.25 0.74
C LYS A 141 -20.02 -4.03 0.97
N GLU A 142 -19.23 -3.97 -0.09
CA GLU A 142 -17.78 -3.74 -0.02
C GLU A 142 -17.46 -2.34 0.51
N LYS A 143 -18.18 -1.30 0.05
CA LYS A 143 -18.05 0.06 0.60
C LYS A 143 -18.30 0.09 2.10
N LYS A 144 -19.34 -0.62 2.58
CA LYS A 144 -19.63 -0.74 4.01
C LYS A 144 -18.51 -1.48 4.76
N LYS A 145 -17.93 -2.53 4.18
CA LYS A 145 -16.79 -3.27 4.76
C LYS A 145 -15.55 -2.37 4.88
N GLN A 146 -15.19 -1.66 3.82
CA GLN A 146 -14.06 -0.73 3.83
C GLN A 146 -14.25 0.42 4.84
N ARG A 147 -15.46 0.98 4.91
CA ARG A 147 -15.79 1.99 5.92
C ARG A 147 -15.61 1.47 7.35
N LYS A 148 -16.06 0.25 7.65
CA LYS A 148 -15.85 -0.36 8.97
C LYS A 148 -14.37 -0.55 9.31
N LYS A 149 -13.55 -0.97 8.33
CA LYS A 149 -12.09 -1.10 8.48
C LYS A 149 -11.45 0.24 8.81
N ARG A 150 -11.75 1.27 8.01
CA ARG A 150 -11.33 2.66 8.28
C ARG A 150 -11.71 3.08 9.69
N ASP A 151 -13.00 3.04 10.01
CA ASP A 151 -13.52 3.58 11.26
C ASP A 151 -12.85 2.91 12.46
N LEU A 152 -12.54 1.61 12.35
CA LEU A 152 -11.76 0.89 13.36
C LEU A 152 -10.32 1.40 13.45
N ILE A 153 -9.59 1.49 12.33
CA ILE A 153 -8.21 1.97 12.30
C ILE A 153 -8.10 3.39 12.84
N GLU A 154 -8.98 4.29 12.41
CA GLU A 154 -9.03 5.68 12.89
C GLU A 154 -9.30 5.75 14.40
N THR A 155 -10.25 4.96 14.89
CA THR A 155 -10.58 4.91 16.33
C THR A 155 -9.39 4.48 17.16
N VAL A 156 -8.74 3.37 16.78
CA VAL A 156 -7.59 2.84 17.55
C VAL A 156 -6.37 3.74 17.39
N SER A 157 -6.12 4.26 16.19
CA SER A 157 -5.03 5.21 15.94
C SER A 157 -5.17 6.50 16.74
N LYS A 158 -6.38 7.04 16.85
CA LYS A 158 -6.63 8.23 17.68
C LYS A 158 -6.27 7.96 19.14
N LYS A 159 -6.78 6.85 19.71
CA LYS A 159 -6.45 6.44 21.08
C LYS A 159 -4.95 6.22 21.29
N SER A 160 -4.28 5.61 20.31
CA SER A 160 -2.84 5.37 20.34
C SER A 160 -2.07 6.69 20.31
N CYS A 161 -2.45 7.61 19.42
CA CYS A 161 -1.83 8.91 19.31
C CYS A 161 -2.03 9.75 20.59
N ASP A 162 -3.22 9.68 21.20
CA ASP A 162 -3.51 10.37 22.47
C ASP A 162 -2.59 9.83 23.59
N LYS A 163 -2.41 8.51 23.71
CA LYS A 163 -1.46 7.92 24.68
C LYS A 163 0.00 8.31 24.37
N LEU A 164 0.40 8.29 23.09
CA LEU A 164 1.75 8.70 22.68
C LEU A 164 2.01 10.18 22.98
N SER A 165 0.99 11.04 22.91
CA SER A 165 1.12 12.48 23.20
C SER A 165 1.39 12.78 24.68
N GLN A 166 1.12 11.82 25.57
CA GLN A 166 1.40 11.93 27.00
C GLN A 166 2.86 11.58 27.32
N LEU A 167 3.60 11.01 26.37
CA LEU A 167 5.03 10.73 26.53
C LEU A 167 5.83 12.01 26.29
N ASN A 168 6.88 12.21 27.09
CA ASN A 168 7.87 13.22 26.78
C ASN A 168 8.87 12.66 25.73
N LYS A 169 9.60 13.54 25.04
CA LYS A 169 10.54 13.15 23.98
C LYS A 169 11.70 12.27 24.49
N LYS A 170 12.08 12.39 25.77
CA LYS A 170 13.17 11.60 26.37
C LYS A 170 12.77 10.17 26.64
N ASP A 171 11.49 9.93 26.90
CA ASP A 171 10.96 8.61 27.25
C ASP A 171 10.58 7.82 26.00
N PHE A 172 10.30 8.48 24.87
CA PHE A 172 9.86 7.80 23.65
C PHE A 172 10.90 6.82 23.10
N THR A 173 10.62 5.53 23.25
CA THR A 173 11.36 4.44 22.62
C THR A 173 10.48 3.63 21.68
N ARG A 174 11.11 2.88 20.77
CA ARG A 174 10.42 1.92 19.90
C ARG A 174 9.62 0.88 20.71
N GLU A 175 10.15 0.46 21.85
CA GLU A 175 9.48 -0.50 22.73
C GLU A 175 8.20 0.09 23.33
N GLN A 176 8.23 1.34 23.80
CA GLN A 176 7.04 2.03 24.30
C GLN A 176 6.00 2.23 23.21
N PHE A 177 6.42 2.63 22.00
CA PHE A 177 5.53 2.71 20.85
C PHE A 177 4.83 1.38 20.60
N THR A 178 5.61 0.31 20.47
CA THR A 178 5.10 -1.05 20.27
C THR A 178 4.15 -1.48 21.40
N GLN A 179 4.48 -1.20 22.66
CA GLN A 179 3.63 -1.56 23.80
C GLN A 179 2.29 -0.83 23.77
N ILE A 180 2.29 0.49 23.54
CA ILE A 180 1.05 1.30 23.48
C ILE A 180 0.16 0.81 22.34
N VAL A 181 0.74 0.66 21.16
CA VAL A 181 0.05 0.28 19.93
C VAL A 181 -0.47 -1.16 20.03
N SER A 182 0.32 -2.10 20.56
CA SER A 182 -0.11 -3.49 20.81
C SER A 182 -1.21 -3.59 21.86
N ALA A 183 -1.06 -2.90 23.00
CA ALA A 183 -2.03 -2.97 24.09
C ALA A 183 -3.40 -2.45 23.64
N LEU A 184 -3.41 -1.31 22.95
CA LEU A 184 -4.65 -0.76 22.39
C LEU A 184 -5.21 -1.64 21.28
N SER A 185 -4.39 -2.27 20.44
CA SER A 185 -4.89 -3.20 19.42
C SER A 185 -5.55 -4.43 20.04
N ALA A 186 -4.98 -4.95 21.14
CA ALA A 186 -5.51 -6.11 21.86
C ALA A 186 -6.94 -5.87 22.37
N GLU A 187 -7.25 -4.65 22.83
CA GLU A 187 -8.60 -4.26 23.26
C GLU A 187 -9.64 -4.39 22.13
N TYR A 188 -9.19 -4.37 20.87
CA TYR A 188 -10.04 -4.44 19.67
C TYR A 188 -9.88 -5.73 18.88
N ALA A 189 -9.25 -6.77 19.42
CA ALA A 189 -8.96 -8.03 18.72
C ALA A 189 -10.19 -8.67 18.09
N GLU A 190 -11.26 -8.89 18.86
CA GLU A 190 -12.50 -9.51 18.37
C GLU A 190 -13.17 -8.65 17.28
N LYS A 191 -13.22 -7.33 17.48
CA LYS A 191 -13.77 -6.40 16.48
C LYS A 191 -12.93 -6.40 15.21
N THR A 192 -11.61 -6.57 15.32
CA THR A 192 -10.69 -6.66 14.19
C THR A 192 -10.97 -7.92 13.37
N MET A 193 -11.07 -9.09 14.01
CA MET A 193 -11.44 -10.34 13.35
C MET A 193 -12.77 -10.21 12.59
N ASN A 194 -13.79 -9.65 13.24
CA ASN A 194 -15.11 -9.48 12.64
C ASN A 194 -15.13 -8.49 11.47
N VAL A 195 -14.33 -7.42 11.52
CA VAL A 195 -14.26 -6.40 10.46
C VAL A 195 -13.41 -6.86 9.28
N TYR A 196 -12.34 -7.62 9.54
CA TYR A 196 -11.46 -8.17 8.51
C TYR A 196 -12.04 -9.44 7.88
N GLU A 197 -12.92 -10.15 8.60
CA GLU A 197 -13.48 -11.46 8.22
C GLU A 197 -12.37 -12.50 8.01
N MET A 198 -11.43 -12.56 8.95
CA MET A 198 -10.20 -13.36 8.91
C MET A 198 -9.90 -13.95 10.28
N SER A 199 -8.96 -14.91 10.34
CA SER A 199 -8.43 -15.44 11.60
C SER A 199 -7.80 -14.34 12.46
N PHE A 200 -7.60 -14.62 13.75
CA PHE A 200 -6.94 -13.65 14.66
C PHE A 200 -5.54 -13.31 14.16
N GLU A 201 -4.76 -14.33 13.80
CA GLU A 201 -3.37 -14.22 13.39
C GLU A 201 -3.21 -13.36 12.14
N GLU A 202 -4.01 -13.64 11.10
CA GLU A 202 -3.98 -12.87 9.85
C GLU A 202 -4.48 -11.44 10.06
N SER A 203 -5.61 -11.29 10.76
CA SER A 203 -6.22 -9.96 10.95
C SER A 203 -5.38 -9.06 11.84
N ALA A 204 -4.74 -9.59 12.89
CA ALA A 204 -3.88 -8.83 13.79
C ALA A 204 -2.65 -8.27 13.07
N GLY A 205 -1.97 -9.10 12.26
CA GLY A 205 -0.80 -8.66 11.49
C GLY A 205 -1.12 -7.54 10.50
N ILE A 206 -2.20 -7.69 9.73
CA ILE A 206 -2.65 -6.67 8.78
C ILE A 206 -3.09 -5.40 9.53
N PHE A 207 -3.87 -5.54 10.59
CA PHE A 207 -4.39 -4.41 11.35
C PHE A 207 -3.30 -3.58 12.02
N VAL A 208 -2.34 -4.22 12.69
CA VAL A 208 -1.19 -3.54 13.30
C VAL A 208 -0.38 -2.78 12.25
N THR A 209 -0.17 -3.41 11.09
CA THR A 209 0.51 -2.76 9.96
C THR A 209 -0.26 -1.53 9.50
N ASP A 210 -1.55 -1.67 9.21
CA ASP A 210 -2.37 -0.56 8.73
C ASP A 210 -2.42 0.61 9.73
N MET A 211 -2.60 0.30 11.01
CA MET A 211 -2.63 1.29 12.08
C MET A 211 -1.28 2.00 12.25
N THR A 212 -0.17 1.26 12.22
CA THR A 212 1.18 1.85 12.38
C THR A 212 1.44 2.91 11.30
N ASN A 213 1.09 2.61 10.05
CA ASN A 213 1.33 3.52 8.95
C ASN A 213 0.36 4.70 8.92
N TYR A 214 -0.89 4.46 9.32
CA TYR A 214 -1.84 5.53 9.57
C TYR A 214 -1.33 6.49 10.66
N LEU A 215 -0.73 5.97 11.74
CA LEU A 215 -0.13 6.76 12.82
C LEU A 215 1.05 7.62 12.32
N PHE A 216 2.01 7.07 11.56
CA PHE A 216 3.12 7.87 11.01
C PHE A 216 2.63 9.03 10.14
N SER A 217 1.55 8.82 9.40
CA SER A 217 0.99 9.82 8.50
C SER A 217 0.15 10.87 9.23
N ASN A 218 -0.61 10.48 10.26
CA ASN A 218 -1.68 11.30 10.84
C ASN A 218 -1.49 11.67 12.32
N CYS A 219 -0.55 11.06 13.06
CA CYS A 219 -0.32 11.38 14.47
C CYS A 219 0.69 12.53 14.63
N GLY A 220 0.19 13.72 14.97
CA GLY A 220 1.04 14.89 15.21
C GLY A 220 2.04 14.70 16.36
N ALA A 221 1.67 13.95 17.41
CA ALA A 221 2.59 13.63 18.51
C ALA A 221 3.77 12.79 18.04
N LEU A 222 3.52 11.76 17.23
CA LEU A 222 4.57 10.90 16.69
C LEU A 222 5.53 11.69 15.79
N LYS A 223 5.02 12.58 14.94
CA LYS A 223 5.84 13.50 14.12
C LYS A 223 6.78 14.36 14.98
N LYS A 224 6.29 14.88 16.11
CA LYS A 224 7.08 15.69 17.05
C LYS A 224 8.11 14.87 17.85
N LEU A 225 7.83 13.59 18.09
CA LEU A 225 8.74 12.69 18.82
C LEU A 225 9.89 12.19 17.93
N MET A 226 9.67 12.14 16.61
CA MET A 226 10.65 11.68 15.61
C MET A 226 11.57 12.79 15.05
N GLN A 227 11.21 14.06 15.22
CA GLN A 227 12.06 15.24 14.96
C GLN A 227 12.76 15.63 16.24
#